data_AF-A0A1I7GKV7-F1
#
_entry.id   AF-A0A1I7GKV7-F1
#
_cell.length_a   1.000
_cell.length_b   1.000
_cell.length_c   1.000
_cell.angle_alpha   90.00
_cell.angle_beta   90.00
_cell.angle_gamma   90.00
#
_symmetry.space_group_name_H-M   'P 1'
#
loop_
_entity.id
_entity.type
_entity.pdbx_description
1 polymer ?
#
loop_
_entity_poly.entity_id
_entity_poly.type
_entity_poly.pdbx_seq_one_letter_code
_entity_poly.pdbx_strand_id
1 'polypeptide(L)' 'MTTAFNTAKSNPFQLSTQVKNILQEKGFSSLFNWNDYNYFKTKVKAFHKAQAIAEKFIEENQAQNESDLAEYIF' A
#
# COMPACT_ATOMS: atom_id res chain seq x y z
N MET A 1 1.47 18.74 35.55
CA MET A 1 2.43 18.88 34.43
C MET A 1 1.77 18.29 33.19
N THR A 2 1.61 19.08 32.14
CA THR A 2 0.83 18.74 30.94
C THR A 2 1.58 17.75 30.05
N THR A 3 0.96 16.60 29.78
CA THR A 3 1.44 15.60 28.83
C THR A 3 1.30 16.12 27.40
N ALA A 4 2.41 16.43 26.75
CA ALA A 4 2.43 16.77 25.34
C ALA A 4 2.17 15.50 24.50
N PHE A 5 0.92 15.31 24.06
CA PHE A 5 0.60 14.34 23.02
C PHE A 5 1.20 14.84 21.70
N ASN A 6 2.38 14.33 21.35
CA ASN A 6 2.95 14.46 20.01
C ASN A 6 2.02 13.73 19.03
N THR A 7 0.96 14.42 18.60
CA THR A 7 0.19 14.06 17.42
C THR A 7 1.12 14.27 16.24
N ALA A 8 1.85 13.21 15.87
CA ALA A 8 2.58 13.14 14.63
C ALA A 8 1.56 13.36 13.50
N LYS A 9 1.42 14.61 13.07
CA LYS A 9 0.54 15.01 11.97
C LYS A 9 1.01 14.22 10.74
N SER A 10 0.28 13.17 10.41
CA SER A 10 0.46 12.45 9.16
C SER A 10 0.22 13.46 8.05
N ASN A 11 1.27 13.86 7.34
CA ASN A 11 1.16 14.86 6.28
C ASN A 11 0.35 14.22 5.14
N PRO A 12 -0.88 14.67 4.83
CA PRO A 12 -1.72 14.05 3.80
C PRO A 12 -1.12 14.22 2.40
N PHE A 13 -0.16 15.14 2.24
CA PHE A 13 0.62 15.33 1.01
C PHE A 13 1.69 14.26 0.80
N GLN A 14 2.00 13.44 1.80
CA GLN A 14 2.95 12.34 1.63
C GLN A 14 2.31 11.22 0.80
N LEU A 15 2.98 10.88 -0.29
CA LEU A 15 2.52 9.84 -1.20
C LEU A 15 2.34 8.49 -0.50
N SER A 16 3.21 8.16 0.46
CA SER A 16 3.09 6.95 1.30
C SER A 16 1.81 6.93 2.12
N THR A 17 1.41 8.07 2.68
CA THR A 17 0.16 8.22 3.43
C THR A 17 -1.04 8.04 2.52
N GLN A 18 -1.01 8.63 1.31
CA GLN A 18 -2.08 8.44 0.33
C GLN A 18 -2.22 6.99 -0.11
N VAL A 19 -1.11 6.30 -0.41
CA VAL A 19 -1.11 4.86 -0.74
C VAL A 19 -1.71 4.06 0.40
N LYS A 20 -1.26 4.31 1.64
CA LYS A 20 -1.76 3.59 2.82
C LYS A 20 -3.25 3.82 3.05
N ASN A 21 -3.74 5.05 2.86
CA ASN A 21 -5.16 5.37 2.97
C ASN A 21 -5.98 4.62 1.92
N ILE A 22 -5.54 4.63 0.65
CA ILE A 22 -6.22 3.90 -0.43
C ILE A 22 -6.25 2.38 -0.14
N LEU A 23 -5.14 1.81 0.35
CA LEU A 23 -5.10 0.41 0.74
C LEU A 23 -6.04 0.13 1.92
N GLN A 24 -6.08 1.02 2.91
CA GLN A 24 -6.97 0.88 4.06
C GLN A 24 -8.45 0.96 3.68
N GLU A 25 -8.84 1.89 2.80
CA GLU A 25 -10.20 2.01 2.27
C GLU A 25 -10.63 0.74 1.52
N LYS A 26 -9.68 0.03 0.91
CA LYS A 26 -9.91 -1.24 0.21
C LYS A 26 -9.77 -2.49 1.09
N GLY A 27 -9.42 -2.35 2.38
CA GLY A 27 -9.22 -3.48 3.29
C GLY A 27 -7.84 -4.16 3.23
N PHE A 28 -6.88 -3.55 2.55
CA PHE A 28 -5.52 -4.06 2.33
C PHE A 28 -4.44 -3.30 3.11
N SER A 29 -4.80 -2.63 4.22
CA SER A 29 -3.85 -1.83 5.01
C SER A 29 -2.65 -2.63 5.52
N SER A 30 -2.81 -3.94 5.72
CA SER A 30 -1.76 -4.88 6.12
C SER A 30 -0.71 -5.13 5.05
N LEU A 31 -1.03 -4.93 3.76
CA LEU A 31 -0.09 -5.15 2.66
C LEU A 31 0.97 -4.06 2.57
N PHE A 32 0.70 -2.88 3.13
CA PHE A 32 1.60 -1.74 3.03
C PHE A 32 2.93 -2.01 3.74
N ASN A 33 4.01 -2.04 2.97
CA ASN A 33 5.37 -2.10 3.49
C ASN A 33 6.30 -1.13 2.73
N TRP A 34 7.38 -0.72 3.38
CA TRP A 34 8.29 0.29 2.83
C TRP A 34 9.15 -0.24 1.67
N ASN A 35 9.44 -1.55 1.66
CA ASN A 35 10.26 -2.17 0.63
C ASN A 35 9.54 -2.11 -0.73
N ASP A 36 8.32 -2.64 -0.76
CA ASP A 36 7.49 -2.71 -1.95
C ASP A 36 7.02 -1.32 -2.36
N TYR A 37 6.71 -0.46 -1.39
CA TYR A 37 6.40 0.95 -1.67
C TYR A 37 7.53 1.63 -2.43
N ASN A 38 8.78 1.46 -1.98
CA ASN A 38 9.93 2.06 -2.68
C ASN A 38 10.13 1.44 -4.06
N TYR A 39 10.00 0.12 -4.17
CA TYR A 39 10.07 -0.58 -5.45
C TYR A 39 9.01 -0.08 -6.45
N PHE A 40 7.73 -0.09 -6.07
CA PHE A 40 6.64 0.41 -6.91
C PHE A 40 6.76 1.90 -7.20
N LYS A 41 7.22 2.71 -6.23
CA LYS A 41 7.47 4.13 -6.44
C LYS A 41 8.52 4.39 -7.53
N THR A 42 9.52 3.52 -7.68
CA THR A 42 10.50 3.62 -8.76
C THR A 42 9.97 3.11 -10.11
N LYS A 43 9.08 2.11 -10.08
CA LYS A 43 8.51 1.52 -11.31
C LYS A 43 7.32 2.30 -11.89
N VAL A 44 6.50 2.91 -11.05
CA VAL A 44 5.26 3.58 -11.44
C VAL A 44 5.56 4.99 -11.96
N LYS A 45 5.34 5.20 -13.25
CA LYS A 45 5.38 6.52 -13.93
C LYS A 45 3.99 7.06 -14.26
N ALA A 46 3.01 6.84 -13.37
CA ALA A 46 1.65 7.34 -13.53
C ALA A 46 1.51 8.79 -13.01
N PHE A 47 0.49 9.51 -13.51
CA PHE A 47 0.10 10.82 -12.99
C PHE A 47 -0.46 10.69 -11.56
N HIS A 48 -1.35 9.72 -11.34
CA HIS A 48 -1.89 9.36 -10.03
C HIS A 48 -1.06 8.26 -9.37
N LYS A 49 0.15 8.63 -8.92
CA LYS A 49 1.12 7.67 -8.35
C LYS A 49 0.58 6.90 -7.15
N ALA A 50 -0.19 7.54 -6.27
CA ALA A 50 -0.68 6.88 -5.06
C ALA A 50 -1.64 5.72 -5.39
N GLN A 51 -2.58 5.95 -6.32
CA GLN A 51 -3.51 4.93 -6.76
C GLN A 51 -2.78 3.79 -7.49
N ALA A 52 -1.92 4.12 -8.45
CA ALA A 52 -1.21 3.10 -9.22
C ALA A 52 -0.27 2.24 -8.36
N ILE A 53 0.34 2.82 -7.31
CA ILE A 53 1.13 2.04 -6.34
C ILE A 53 0.22 1.13 -5.50
N ALA A 54 -0.92 1.63 -5.02
CA ALA A 54 -1.86 0.82 -4.24
C ALA A 54 -2.44 -0.34 -5.07
N GLU A 55 -2.74 -0.11 -6.35
CA GLU A 55 -3.15 -1.16 -7.28
C GLU A 55 -2.06 -2.24 -7.44
N LYS A 56 -0.79 -1.84 -7.55
CA LYS A 56 0.33 -2.80 -7.59
C LYS A 56 0.44 -3.68 -6.35
N PHE A 57 0.21 -3.12 -5.16
CA PHE A 57 0.16 -3.92 -3.92
C PHE A 57 -0.95 -4.97 -3.96
N ILE A 58 -2.12 -4.62 -4.50
CA ILE A 58 -3.26 -5.53 -4.59
C ILE A 58 -3.00 -6.61 -5.64
N GLU A 59 -2.50 -6.23 -6.81
CA GLU A 59 -2.15 -7.17 -7.89
C GLU A 59 -1.13 -8.21 -7.42
N GLU A 60 -0.05 -7.79 -6.75
CA GLU A 60 0.98 -8.71 -6.25
C GLU A 60 0.43 -9.63 -5.15
N ASN A 61 -0.40 -9.11 -4.25
CA ASN A 61 -1.06 -9.95 -3.25
C ASN A 61 -2.03 -10.94 -3.89
N GLN A 62 -2.79 -10.53 -4.90
CA GLN A 62 -3.66 -11.44 -5.66
C GLN A 62 -2.84 -12.50 -6.38
N ALA A 63 -1.76 -12.13 -7.07
CA ALA A 63 -0.88 -13.08 -7.75
C ALA A 63 -0.24 -14.09 -6.77
N GLN A 64 0.14 -13.66 -5.57
CA GLN A 64 0.64 -14.57 -4.52
C GLN A 64 -0.46 -15.52 -4.01
N ASN A 65 -1.66 -15.01 -3.74
CA ASN A 65 -2.78 -15.85 -3.29
C ASN A 65 -3.32 -16.78 -4.40
N GLU A 66 -3.30 -16.33 -5.66
CA GLU A 66 -3.70 -17.13 -6.82
C GLU A 66 -2.66 -18.21 -7.13
N SER A 67 -1.37 -17.96 -6.86
CA SER A 67 -0.33 -18.98 -6.99
C SER A 67 -0.54 -20.16 -6.04
N ASP A 68 -1.07 -19.93 -4.83
CA ASP A 68 -1.42 -20.99 -3.88
C ASP A 68 -2.77 -21.68 -4.21
N LEU A 69 -3.68 -21.00 -4.93
CA LEU A 69 -4.96 -21.55 -5.37
C LEU A 69 -4.89 -22.26 -6.74
N ALA A 70 -3.83 -22.04 -7.51
CA ALA A 70 -3.63 -22.67 -8.82
C ALA A 70 -3.13 -24.12 -8.75
N GLU A 71 -2.76 -24.63 -7.56
CA GLU A 71 -2.25 -25.99 -7.37
C GLU A 71 -3.31 -27.01 -6.90
N TYR A 72 -4.60 -26.68 -6.99
CA TYR A 72 -5.68 -27.62 -6.65
C TYR A 72 -6.65 -27.86 -7.81
N ILE A 73 -6.10 -28.44 -8.88
CA ILE A 73 -6.90 -29.12 -9.91
C ILE A 73 -7.01 -30.59 -9.46
N PHE A 74 -8.21 -30.95 -8.97
CA PHE A 74 -8.62 -32.34 -8.72
C PHE A 74 -8.77 -33.15 -10.01
#